data_AF-A0A936MBC3-F1
#
_entry.id   AF-A0A936MBC3-F1
#
_cell.length_a   1.000
_cell.length_b   1.000
_cell.length_c   1.000
_cell.angle_alpha   90.00
_cell.angle_beta   90.00
_cell.angle_gamma   90.00
#
_symmetry.space_group_name_H-M   'P 1'
#
loop_
_entity.id
_entity.type
_entity.pdbx_description
1 polymer ?
#
loop_
_entity_poly.entity_id
_entity_poly.type
_entity_poly.pdbx_seq_one_letter_code
_entity_poly.pdbx_strand_id
1 'polypeptide(L)'
;MIQEVELVVDQIGVEVLSQNLAKTGGAHLVASILNKSNNATAKSLLENIEDKDPNLADQIKRLMFLFDDIAMIDDKGVQRILRDVDKRDLVLSLKATDEKIRTKIFKNMSERASQVIKEELDFMGPVKLREVEMAQMRIIDVVKRLVETGEVAISGRGKEDVFV
;
A
#
# COMPACT_ATOMS: atom_id res chain seq x y z
N MET A 1 -7.85 42.97 -20.79
CA MET A 1 -6.40 42.84 -21.07
C MET A 1 -5.63 42.05 -20.02
N ILE A 2 -5.39 42.50 -18.78
CA ILE A 2 -4.63 41.66 -17.79
C ILE A 2 -5.42 40.41 -17.35
N GLN A 3 -6.73 40.54 -17.10
CA GLN A 3 -7.59 39.41 -16.69
C GLN A 3 -7.81 38.36 -17.80
N GLU A 4 -7.75 38.75 -19.07
CA GLU A 4 -7.88 37.80 -20.20
C GLU A 4 -6.59 37.00 -20.39
N VAL A 5 -5.43 37.61 -20.14
CA VAL A 5 -4.14 36.90 -20.21
C VAL A 5 -4.03 35.90 -19.07
N GLU A 6 -4.50 36.24 -17.86
CA GLU A 6 -4.50 35.35 -16.70
C GLU A 6 -5.39 34.11 -16.94
N LEU A 7 -6.58 34.30 -17.51
CA LEU A 7 -7.48 33.20 -17.89
C LEU A 7 -6.88 32.28 -18.97
N VAL A 8 -6.22 32.84 -19.98
CA VAL A 8 -5.59 32.05 -21.05
C VAL A 8 -4.36 31.30 -20.52
N VAL A 9 -3.59 31.88 -19.59
CA VAL A 9 -2.45 31.23 -18.94
C VAL A 9 -2.90 30.08 -18.05
N ASP A 10 -3.99 30.24 -17.28
CA ASP A 10 -4.56 29.16 -16.46
C ASP A 10 -5.13 28.03 -17.31
N GLN A 11 -5.81 28.37 -18.41
CA GLN A 11 -6.41 27.37 -19.30
C GLN A 11 -5.33 26.56 -20.05
N ILE A 12 -4.29 27.23 -20.57
CA ILE A 12 -3.13 26.57 -21.19
C ILE A 12 -2.34 25.78 -20.14
N GLY A 13 -2.21 26.31 -18.91
CA GLY A 13 -1.55 25.62 -17.79
C GLY A 13 -2.24 24.30 -17.46
N VAL A 14 -3.58 24.30 -17.36
CA VAL A 14 -4.37 23.10 -17.12
C VAL A 14 -4.31 22.12 -18.30
N GLU A 15 -4.35 22.59 -19.55
CA GLU A 15 -4.25 21.74 -20.74
C GLU A 15 -2.86 21.09 -20.91
N VAL A 16 -1.79 21.85 -20.68
CA VAL A 16 -0.40 21.37 -20.79
C VAL A 16 -0.03 20.46 -19.61
N LEU A 17 -0.54 20.73 -18.40
CA LEU A 17 -0.44 19.77 -17.30
C LEU A 17 -1.22 18.49 -17.62
N SER A 18 -2.45 18.61 -18.12
CA SER A 18 -3.32 17.45 -18.40
C SER A 18 -2.74 16.55 -19.50
N GLN A 19 -2.18 17.13 -20.57
CA GLN A 19 -1.58 16.35 -21.66
C GLN A 19 -0.26 15.68 -21.29
N ASN A 20 0.54 16.26 -20.38
CA ASN A 20 1.80 15.65 -19.91
C ASN A 20 1.59 14.67 -18.74
N LEU A 21 0.61 14.90 -17.85
CA LEU A 21 0.24 13.92 -16.82
C LEU A 21 -0.36 12.64 -17.43
N ALA A 22 -1.16 12.77 -18.48
CA ALA A 22 -1.94 11.66 -19.03
C ALA A 22 -1.12 10.55 -19.73
N LYS A 23 0.14 10.79 -20.14
CA LYS A 23 0.87 9.82 -20.98
C LYS A 23 1.96 9.01 -20.30
N THR A 24 2.52 9.42 -19.15
CA THR A 24 3.58 8.62 -18.49
C THR A 24 3.72 8.83 -16.97
N GLY A 25 3.21 9.93 -16.39
CA GLY A 25 3.44 10.28 -14.97
C GLY A 25 2.21 10.28 -14.05
N GLY A 26 1.00 10.37 -14.60
CA GLY A 26 -0.24 10.56 -13.83
C GLY A 26 -0.57 9.40 -12.90
N ALA A 27 -0.56 8.16 -13.41
CA ALA A 27 -0.83 6.97 -12.60
C ALA A 27 0.16 6.82 -11.43
N HIS A 28 1.43 7.12 -11.67
CA HIS A 28 2.48 7.03 -10.65
C HIS A 28 2.35 8.11 -9.57
N LEU A 29 2.00 9.33 -9.96
CA LEU A 29 1.73 10.42 -9.02
C LEU A 29 0.48 10.11 -8.17
N VAL A 30 -0.60 9.65 -8.80
CA VAL A 30 -1.84 9.28 -8.09
C VAL A 30 -1.57 8.11 -7.15
N ALA A 31 -0.92 7.04 -7.60
CA ALA A 31 -0.54 5.92 -6.75
C ALA A 31 0.32 6.37 -5.55
N SER A 32 1.27 7.29 -5.76
CA SER A 32 2.10 7.85 -4.69
C SER A 32 1.30 8.65 -3.65
N ILE A 33 0.30 9.41 -4.10
CA ILE A 33 -0.62 10.14 -3.22
C ILE A 33 -1.53 9.17 -2.46
N LEU A 34 -2.13 8.20 -3.16
CA LEU A 34 -3.03 7.22 -2.55
C LEU A 34 -2.29 6.32 -1.54
N ASN A 35 -1.04 5.93 -1.84
CA ASN A 35 -0.16 5.19 -0.92
C ASN A 35 0.17 5.95 0.37
N LYS A 36 0.02 7.28 0.39
CA LYS A 36 0.24 8.12 1.59
C LYS A 36 -1.07 8.54 2.26
N SER A 37 -2.20 8.19 1.66
CA SER A 37 -3.54 8.46 2.19
C SER A 37 -4.00 7.31 3.08
N ASN A 38 -5.05 7.53 3.89
CA ASN A 38 -5.65 6.43 4.65
C ASN A 38 -6.34 5.42 3.71
N ASN A 39 -6.53 4.19 4.19
CA ASN A 39 -6.99 3.07 3.36
C ASN A 39 -8.41 3.30 2.81
N ALA A 40 -9.31 3.87 3.62
CA ALA A 40 -10.67 4.18 3.22
C ALA A 40 -10.75 5.21 2.07
N THR A 41 -9.99 6.30 2.16
CA THR A 41 -9.89 7.33 1.13
C THR A 41 -9.24 6.76 -0.14
N ALA A 42 -8.16 6.00 0.01
CA ALA A 42 -7.48 5.38 -1.12
C ALA A 42 -8.40 4.43 -1.89
N LYS A 43 -9.15 3.58 -1.18
CA LYS A 43 -10.13 2.66 -1.77
C LYS A 43 -11.28 3.41 -2.46
N SER A 44 -11.89 4.39 -1.79
CA SER A 44 -12.99 5.16 -2.37
C SER A 44 -12.57 5.92 -3.64
N LEU A 45 -11.40 6.57 -3.63
CA LEU A 45 -10.88 7.25 -4.82
C LEU A 45 -10.59 6.27 -5.95
N LEU A 46 -10.05 5.10 -5.62
CA LEU A 46 -9.74 4.07 -6.60
C LEU A 46 -10.99 3.46 -7.23
N GLU A 47 -12.06 3.23 -6.46
CA GLU A 47 -13.37 2.81 -6.97
C GLU A 47 -13.95 3.85 -7.93
N ASN A 48 -13.88 5.14 -7.58
CA ASN A 48 -14.30 6.23 -8.47
C ASN A 48 -13.47 6.33 -9.76
N ILE A 49 -12.18 5.99 -9.70
CA ILE A 49 -11.31 5.92 -10.89
C ILE A 49 -11.68 4.69 -11.71
N GLU A 50 -11.94 3.55 -11.07
CA GLU A 50 -12.31 2.30 -11.73
C GLU A 50 -13.63 2.41 -12.50
N ASP A 51 -14.62 3.12 -11.96
CA ASP A 51 -15.88 3.40 -12.64
C ASP A 51 -15.72 4.24 -13.93
N LYS A 52 -14.70 5.11 -13.98
CA LYS A 52 -14.46 6.02 -15.10
C LYS A 52 -13.46 5.47 -16.11
N ASP A 53 -12.39 4.87 -15.61
CA ASP A 53 -11.29 4.32 -16.37
C ASP A 53 -10.70 3.09 -15.64
N PRO A 54 -11.22 1.89 -15.94
CA PRO A 54 -10.73 0.64 -15.38
C PRO A 54 -9.25 0.38 -15.66
N ASN A 55 -8.74 0.81 -16.82
CA ASN A 55 -7.35 0.59 -17.20
C ASN A 55 -6.40 1.46 -16.36
N LEU A 56 -6.77 2.73 -16.14
CA LEU A 56 -6.01 3.62 -15.26
C LEU A 56 -6.07 3.15 -13.80
N ALA A 57 -7.23 2.67 -13.34
CA ALA A 57 -7.35 2.08 -12.01
C ALA A 57 -6.44 0.85 -11.84
N ASP A 58 -6.35 -0.03 -12.84
CA ASP A 58 -5.45 -1.18 -12.83
C ASP A 58 -3.97 -0.75 -12.80
N GLN A 59 -3.59 0.27 -13.59
CA GLN A 59 -2.25 0.85 -13.56
C GLN A 59 -1.90 1.42 -12.17
N ILE A 60 -2.83 2.16 -11.55
CA ILE A 60 -2.64 2.72 -10.20
C ILE A 60 -2.56 1.59 -9.16
N LYS A 61 -3.43 0.57 -9.24
CA LYS A 61 -3.41 -0.62 -8.36
C LYS A 61 -2.06 -1.32 -8.40
N ARG A 62 -1.47 -1.50 -9.60
CA ARG A 62 -0.15 -2.11 -9.76
C ARG A 62 0.96 -1.32 -9.05
N LEU A 63 0.81 0.00 -8.99
CA LEU A 63 1.77 0.92 -8.36
C LEU A 63 1.51 1.12 -6.85
N MET A 64 0.35 0.73 -6.34
CA MET A 64 0.02 0.81 -4.92
C MET A 64 0.42 -0.46 -4.20
N PHE A 65 1.09 -0.39 -3.05
CA PHE A 65 1.29 -1.56 -2.18
C PHE A 65 0.42 -1.40 -0.94
N LEU A 66 -0.64 -2.21 -0.88
CA LEU A 66 -1.61 -2.25 0.20
C LEU A 66 -1.21 -3.32 1.22
N PHE A 67 -1.75 -3.21 2.42
CA PHE A 67 -1.53 -4.21 3.46
C PHE A 67 -2.02 -5.60 3.03
N ASP A 68 -3.09 -5.65 2.23
CA ASP A 68 -3.67 -6.89 1.74
C ASP A 68 -2.77 -7.64 0.75
N ASP A 69 -1.83 -6.94 0.11
CA ASP A 69 -0.86 -7.52 -0.81
C ASP A 69 0.15 -8.44 -0.11
N ILE A 70 0.24 -8.40 1.22
CA ILE A 70 1.02 -9.38 2.02
C ILE A 70 0.58 -10.81 1.70
N ALA A 71 -0.69 -11.03 1.34
CA ALA A 71 -1.17 -12.34 0.94
C ALA A 71 -0.44 -12.92 -0.28
N MET A 72 0.07 -12.07 -1.18
CA MET A 72 0.76 -12.42 -2.43
C MET A 72 2.27 -12.64 -2.26
N ILE A 73 2.82 -12.35 -1.09
CA ILE A 73 4.23 -12.57 -0.77
C ILE A 73 4.44 -14.04 -0.42
N ASP A 74 5.56 -14.63 -0.82
CA ASP A 74 5.88 -16.02 -0.47
C ASP A 74 6.20 -16.17 1.03
N ASP A 75 6.19 -17.41 1.53
CA ASP A 75 6.40 -17.67 2.97
C ASP A 75 7.77 -17.16 3.45
N LYS A 76 8.81 -17.25 2.62
CA LYS A 76 10.14 -16.71 2.94
C LYS A 76 10.13 -15.19 3.06
N GLY A 77 9.47 -14.49 2.15
CA GLY A 77 9.31 -13.04 2.21
C GLY A 77 8.54 -12.60 3.45
N VAL A 78 7.44 -13.29 3.80
CA VAL A 78 6.69 -13.01 5.03
C VAL A 78 7.58 -13.20 6.27
N GLN A 79 8.34 -14.29 6.36
CA GLN A 79 9.28 -14.51 7.45
C GLN A 79 10.36 -13.42 7.54
N ARG A 80 10.82 -12.91 6.39
CA ARG A 80 11.80 -11.83 6.34
C ARG A 80 11.21 -10.52 6.85
N ILE A 81 9.99 -10.19 6.46
CA ILE A 81 9.24 -9.01 6.93
C ILE A 81 9.06 -9.08 8.45
N LEU A 82 8.63 -10.22 8.97
CA LEU A 82 8.37 -10.41 10.41
C LEU A 82 9.60 -10.20 11.30
N ARG A 83 10.82 -10.25 10.75
CA ARG A 83 12.06 -9.94 11.50
C ARG A 83 12.32 -8.43 11.64
N ASP A 84 11.78 -7.61 10.74
CA ASP A 84 12.02 -6.17 10.70
C ASP A 84 10.83 -5.34 11.20
N VAL A 85 9.68 -5.98 11.43
CA VAL A 85 8.47 -5.34 11.92
C VAL A 85 8.51 -5.26 13.45
N ASP A 86 8.18 -4.08 13.99
CA ASP A 86 8.01 -3.91 15.43
C ASP A 86 6.83 -4.73 15.94
N LYS A 87 7.03 -5.39 17.09
CA LYS A 87 6.04 -6.28 17.69
C LYS A 87 4.71 -5.57 17.97
N ARG A 88 4.75 -4.34 18.48
CA ARG A 88 3.54 -3.55 18.78
C ARG A 88 2.78 -3.23 17.50
N ASP A 89 3.49 -2.92 16.43
CA ASP A 89 2.88 -2.65 15.12
C ASP A 89 2.23 -3.91 14.54
N LEU A 90 2.89 -5.07 14.68
CA LEU A 90 2.32 -6.34 14.27
C LEU A 90 1.01 -6.62 15.01
N VAL A 91 1.00 -6.51 16.34
CA VAL A 91 -0.21 -6.74 17.15
C VAL A 91 -1.34 -5.77 16.77
N LEU A 92 -1.03 -4.47 16.66
CA LEU A 92 -2.01 -3.46 16.27
C LEU A 92 -2.59 -3.74 14.89
N SER A 93 -1.75 -4.05 13.89
CA SER A 93 -2.19 -4.33 12.53
C SER A 93 -3.19 -5.50 12.47
N LEU A 94 -2.95 -6.53 13.29
CA LEU A 94 -3.72 -7.77 13.28
C LEU A 94 -5.15 -7.59 13.82
N LYS A 95 -5.46 -6.50 14.55
CA LYS A 95 -6.82 -6.23 15.09
C LYS A 95 -7.88 -6.08 14.00
N ALA A 96 -7.55 -5.45 12.87
CA ALA A 96 -8.46 -5.24 11.73
C ALA A 96 -7.85 -5.81 10.44
N THR A 97 -7.39 -7.07 10.52
CA THR A 97 -6.81 -7.80 9.39
C THR A 97 -7.70 -8.97 9.00
N ASP A 98 -7.89 -9.17 7.70
CA ASP A 98 -8.62 -10.30 7.15
C ASP A 98 -8.02 -11.65 7.59
N GLU A 99 -8.89 -12.65 7.79
CA GLU A 99 -8.51 -13.97 8.29
C GLU A 99 -7.42 -14.63 7.43
N LYS A 100 -7.46 -14.41 6.11
CA LYS A 100 -6.46 -14.92 5.16
C LYS A 100 -5.06 -14.41 5.47
N ILE A 101 -4.90 -13.11 5.69
CA ILE A 101 -3.61 -12.48 5.98
C ILE A 101 -3.17 -12.86 7.38
N ARG A 102 -4.09 -12.82 8.36
CA ARG A 102 -3.84 -13.23 9.73
C ARG A 102 -3.28 -14.66 9.79
N THR A 103 -3.91 -15.60 9.10
CA THR A 103 -3.47 -16.99 9.02
C THR A 103 -2.08 -17.11 8.39
N LYS A 104 -1.82 -16.36 7.30
CA LYS A 104 -0.52 -16.36 6.63
C LYS A 104 0.61 -15.81 7.51
N ILE A 105 0.33 -14.76 8.28
CA ILE A 105 1.28 -14.20 9.25
C ILE A 105 1.59 -15.25 10.32
N PHE A 106 0.58 -15.82 11.00
CA PHE A 106 0.81 -16.79 12.07
C PHE A 106 1.48 -18.08 11.59
N LYS A 107 1.17 -18.55 10.38
CA LYS A 107 1.82 -19.72 9.77
C LYS A 107 3.34 -19.51 9.63
N ASN A 108 3.78 -18.27 9.42
CA ASN A 108 5.17 -17.90 9.20
C ASN A 108 5.90 -17.45 10.48
N MET A 109 5.28 -17.65 11.64
CA MET A 109 5.87 -17.39 12.95
C MET A 109 6.23 -18.71 13.64
N SER A 110 7.19 -18.67 14.56
CA SER A 110 7.40 -19.79 15.48
C SER A 110 6.21 -19.92 16.43
N GLU A 111 5.96 -21.13 16.96
CA GLU A 111 4.86 -21.38 17.91
C GLU A 111 4.91 -20.42 19.10
N ARG A 112 6.11 -20.21 19.66
CA ARG A 112 6.34 -19.28 20.76
C ARG A 112 5.96 -17.84 20.38
N ALA A 113 6.40 -17.36 19.21
CA ALA A 113 6.11 -16.00 18.79
C ALA A 113 4.61 -15.81 18.50
N SER A 114 3.99 -16.79 17.84
CA SER A 114 2.54 -16.81 17.63
C SER A 114 1.76 -16.75 18.93
N GLN A 115 2.15 -17.54 19.93
CA GLN A 115 1.50 -17.57 21.24
C GLN A 115 1.59 -16.21 21.93
N VAL A 116 2.77 -15.60 21.94
CA VAL A 116 2.99 -14.27 22.53
C VAL A 116 2.13 -13.19 21.85
N ILE A 117 2.02 -13.20 20.52
CA ILE A 117 1.19 -12.23 19.80
C ILE A 117 -0.30 -12.45 20.08
N LYS A 118 -0.75 -13.71 20.18
CA LYS A 118 -2.15 -14.04 20.53
C LYS A 118 -2.50 -13.55 21.93
N GLU A 119 -1.63 -13.80 22.91
CA GLU A 119 -1.79 -13.29 24.27
C GLU A 119 -1.87 -11.76 24.26
N GLU A 120 -0.97 -11.07 23.56
CA GLU A 120 -1.02 -9.60 23.46
C GLU A 120 -2.30 -9.10 22.77
N LEU A 121 -2.82 -9.81 21.76
CA LEU A 121 -4.10 -9.48 21.12
C LEU A 121 -5.28 -9.63 22.09
N ASP A 122 -5.25 -10.63 22.98
CA ASP A 122 -6.29 -10.89 23.98
C ASP A 122 -6.27 -9.84 25.11
N PHE A 123 -5.08 -9.45 25.56
CA PHE A 123 -4.90 -8.38 26.55
C PHE A 123 -5.17 -6.98 25.98
N MET A 124 -5.01 -6.81 24.67
CA MET A 124 -5.20 -5.52 24.02
C MET A 124 -6.70 -5.20 23.97
N GLY A 125 -7.08 -4.16 24.71
CA GLY A 125 -8.45 -3.62 24.70
C GLY A 125 -8.84 -2.96 23.37
N PRO A 126 -9.94 -2.18 23.35
CA PRO A 126 -10.35 -1.45 22.16
C PRO A 126 -9.27 -0.43 21.75
N VAL A 127 -8.92 -0.45 20.47
CA VAL A 127 -7.94 0.46 19.85
C VAL A 127 -8.62 1.33 18.80
N LYS A 128 -8.09 2.54 18.57
CA LYS A 128 -8.67 3.42 17.54
C LYS A 128 -8.29 2.89 16.16
N LEU A 129 -9.24 2.89 15.22
CA LEU A 129 -8.98 2.46 13.83
C LEU A 129 -7.75 3.15 13.22
N ARG A 130 -7.59 4.46 13.48
CA ARG A 130 -6.41 5.23 13.04
C ARG A 130 -5.08 4.66 13.52
N GLU A 131 -5.01 4.11 14.74
CA GLU A 131 -3.78 3.50 15.26
C GLU A 131 -3.44 2.21 14.53
N VAL A 132 -4.47 1.43 14.17
CA VAL A 132 -4.34 0.22 13.36
C VAL A 132 -3.84 0.55 11.95
N GLU A 133 -4.45 1.54 11.29
CA GLU A 133 -4.04 2.00 9.97
C GLU A 133 -2.59 2.51 9.97
N MET A 134 -2.20 3.27 11.00
CA MET A 134 -0.82 3.74 11.13
C MET A 134 0.18 2.59 11.34
N ALA A 135 -0.21 1.53 12.06
CA ALA A 135 0.62 0.34 12.22
C ALA A 135 0.75 -0.45 10.90
N GLN A 136 -0.35 -0.62 10.17
CA GLN A 136 -0.34 -1.23 8.84
C GLN A 136 0.55 -0.44 7.86
N MET A 137 0.50 0.90 7.91
CA MET A 137 1.36 1.77 7.09
C MET A 137 2.85 1.56 7.39
N ARG A 138 3.24 1.51 8.67
CA ARG A 138 4.63 1.23 9.07
C ARG A 138 5.10 -0.14 8.58
N ILE A 139 4.25 -1.15 8.60
CA ILE A 139 4.56 -2.47 8.05
C ILE A 139 4.73 -2.40 6.54
N ILE A 140 3.85 -1.70 5.82
CA ILE A 140 3.98 -1.47 4.38
C ILE A 140 5.32 -0.80 4.05
N ASP A 141 5.75 0.18 4.84
CA ASP A 141 7.04 0.85 4.62
C ASP A 141 8.23 -0.11 4.79
N VAL A 142 8.16 -1.03 5.77
CA VAL A 142 9.13 -2.12 5.91
C VAL A 142 9.12 -3.03 4.69
N VAL A 143 7.95 -3.42 4.20
CA VAL A 143 7.84 -4.30 3.03
C VAL A 143 8.41 -3.62 1.78
N LYS A 144 8.07 -2.35 1.53
CA LYS A 144 8.59 -1.58 0.39
C LYS A 144 10.11 -1.52 0.40
N ARG A 145 10.70 -1.19 1.55
CA ARG A 145 12.15 -1.19 1.72
C ARG A 145 12.77 -2.55 1.39
N LEU A 146 12.16 -3.65 1.85
CA LEU A 146 12.66 -5.01 1.59
C LEU A 146 12.48 -5.44 0.13
N VAL A 147 11.48 -4.92 -0.57
CA VAL A 147 11.29 -5.13 -2.00
C VAL A 147 12.33 -4.35 -2.79
N GLU A 148 12.61 -3.10 -2.41
CA GLU A 148 13.65 -2.26 -3.01
C GLU A 148 15.05 -2.86 -2.85
N THR A 149 15.34 -3.53 -1.71
CA THR A 149 16.61 -4.25 -1.51
C THR A 149 16.66 -5.63 -2.16
N GLY A 150 15.55 -6.09 -2.74
CA GLY A 150 15.43 -7.41 -3.37
C GLY A 150 15.35 -8.58 -2.39
N GLU A 151 15.16 -8.32 -1.09
CA GLU A 151 15.02 -9.34 -0.05
C GLU A 151 13.62 -9.98 -0.02
N VAL A 152 12.61 -9.27 -0.54
CA VAL A 152 11.22 -9.72 -0.65
C VAL A 152 10.75 -9.55 -2.09
N ALA A 153 10.05 -10.56 -2.61
CA ALA A 153 9.40 -10.51 -3.92
C ALA A 153 7.88 -10.67 -3.79
N ILE A 154 7.12 -9.94 -4.60
CA ILE A 154 5.67 -9.99 -4.63
C ILE A 154 5.23 -10.70 -5.91
N SER A 155 4.47 -11.78 -5.77
CA SER A 155 3.95 -12.53 -6.91
C SER A 155 2.93 -11.68 -7.68
N GLY A 156 3.05 -11.60 -9.01
CA GLY A 156 2.09 -10.87 -9.86
C GLY A 156 2.43 -9.39 -10.11
N ARG A 157 3.36 -8.80 -9.35
CA ARG A 157 4.05 -7.58 -9.79
C ARG A 157 5.28 -8.03 -10.56
N GLY A 158 5.10 -8.10 -11.88
CA GLY A 158 6.16 -8.43 -12.80
C GLY A 158 7.40 -7.61 -12.46
N LYS A 159 8.54 -8.31 -12.38
CA LYS A 159 9.81 -7.73 -12.76
C LYS A 159 9.64 -7.21 -14.18
N GLU A 160 9.20 -5.97 -14.34
CA GLU A 160 9.52 -5.23 -15.55
C GLU A 160 11.01 -4.88 -15.40
N ASP A 161 11.82 -5.61 -16.17
CA ASP A 161 13.20 -5.28 -16.54
C ASP A 161 14.27 -5.27 -15.45
N VAL A 162 14.66 -6.45 -14.97
CA VAL A 162 16.08 -6.78 -14.83
C VAL A 162 16.30 -8.24 -15.23
N PHE A 163 16.44 -8.48 -16.53
CA PHE A 163 17.25 -9.59 -17.03
C PHE A 163 18.42 -8.97 -17.80
N VAL A 164 19.64 -9.44 -17.49
CA VAL A 164 20.87 -9.15 -18.23
C VAL A 164 20.81 -9.83 -19.59
#